data_AF-A0A7C5NDT7-F1
#
_entry.id   AF-A0A7C5NDT7-F1
#
_cell.length_a   1.000
_cell.length_b   1.000
_cell.length_c   1.000
_cell.angle_alpha   90.00
_cell.angle_beta   90.00
_cell.angle_gamma   90.00
#
_symmetry.space_group_name_H-M   'P 1'
#
loop_
_entity.id
_entity.type
_entity.pdbx_description
1 polymer ?
#
loop_
_entity_poly.entity_id
_entity_poly.type
_entity_poly.pdbx_seq_one_letter_code
_entity_poly.pdbx_strand_id
1 'polypeptide(L)'
;MNLLFVPLFFLQIYAGDLDASIAVLQKNYNLVKKVNNKFNVDKDKVLSIVAPEISRWVSFNDYVETKALELLYISKGYEYCNFSIGYFQMKPKFIEDLEEYILKNNLDSSYSLKDLLIDRDIPPKKQRKIRLKRLKSFEWQLVYAYAFYVIAEHRFRIIRFENNR
;
A
#
# COMPACT_ATOMS: atom_id res chain seq x y z
N MET A 1 -20.00 -27.41 -22.70
CA MET A 1 -19.43 -26.65 -21.57
C MET A 1 -19.99 -25.23 -21.65
N ASN A 2 -20.91 -24.85 -20.76
CA ASN A 2 -21.66 -23.59 -20.85
C ASN A 2 -20.76 -22.40 -20.53
N LEU A 3 -20.59 -21.49 -21.49
CA LEU A 3 -19.78 -20.26 -21.38
C LEU A 3 -20.22 -19.31 -20.24
N LEU A 4 -21.44 -19.47 -19.72
CA LEU A 4 -21.98 -18.68 -18.60
C LEU A 4 -21.62 -19.22 -17.20
N PHE A 5 -21.07 -20.44 -17.10
CA PHE A 5 -20.67 -21.02 -15.81
C PHE A 5 -19.39 -20.37 -15.26
N VAL A 6 -18.48 -19.97 -16.15
CA VAL A 6 -17.19 -19.35 -15.78
C VAL A 6 -17.40 -17.94 -15.17
N PRO A 7 -18.24 -17.05 -15.73
CA PRO A 7 -18.54 -15.75 -15.12
C PRO A 7 -19.25 -15.84 -13.77
N LEU A 8 -20.22 -16.75 -13.60
CA LEU A 8 -20.93 -16.89 -12.32
C LEU A 8 -20.01 -17.40 -11.20
N PHE A 9 -19.18 -18.40 -11.51
CA PHE A 9 -18.21 -18.91 -10.55
C PHE A 9 -17.17 -17.85 -10.18
N PHE A 10 -16.70 -17.08 -11.17
CA PHE A 10 -15.79 -15.95 -10.94
C PHE A 10 -16.42 -14.87 -10.05
N LEU A 11 -17.68 -14.50 -10.30
CA LEU A 11 -18.40 -13.50 -9.49
C LEU A 11 -18.61 -13.97 -8.04
N GLN A 12 -18.87 -15.26 -7.83
CA GLN A 12 -19.06 -15.81 -6.50
C GLN A 12 -17.75 -15.83 -5.68
N ILE A 13 -16.63 -16.17 -6.30
CA ILE A 13 -15.30 -16.06 -5.68
C ILE A 13 -14.99 -14.60 -5.36
N TYR A 14 -15.22 -13.70 -6.32
CA TYR A 14 -14.95 -12.27 -6.14
C TYR A 14 -15.80 -11.64 -5.04
N ALA A 15 -17.06 -12.05 -4.89
CA ALA A 15 -17.92 -11.59 -3.80
C ALA A 15 -17.40 -12.04 -2.42
N GLY A 16 -16.98 -13.30 -2.28
CA GLY A 16 -16.38 -13.79 -1.02
C GLY A 16 -15.08 -13.08 -0.67
N ASP A 17 -14.23 -12.82 -1.66
CA ASP A 17 -12.99 -12.05 -1.53
C ASP A 17 -13.26 -10.60 -1.06
N LEU A 18 -14.32 -9.99 -1.56
CA LEU A 18 -14.74 -8.65 -1.17
C LEU A 18 -15.23 -8.62 0.29
N ASP A 19 -16.02 -9.60 0.72
CA ASP A 19 -16.51 -9.72 2.10
C ASP A 19 -15.35 -9.83 3.09
N ALA A 20 -14.33 -10.62 2.77
CA ALA A 20 -13.12 -10.75 3.59
C ALA A 20 -12.39 -9.40 3.74
N SER A 21 -12.30 -8.64 2.65
CA SER A 21 -11.70 -7.31 2.66
C SER A 21 -12.48 -6.32 3.51
N ILE A 22 -13.81 -6.32 3.36
CA ILE A 22 -14.73 -5.49 4.15
C ILE A 22 -14.57 -5.82 5.63
N ALA A 23 -14.52 -7.09 6.00
CA ALA A 23 -14.35 -7.51 7.40
C ALA A 23 -13.04 -7.00 8.01
N VAL A 24 -11.91 -7.09 7.29
CA VAL A 24 -10.61 -6.54 7.75
C VAL A 24 -10.67 -5.03 7.92
N LEU A 25 -11.29 -4.31 6.97
CA LEU A 25 -11.43 -2.86 7.01
C LEU A 25 -12.35 -2.41 8.15
N GLN A 26 -13.47 -3.10 8.37
CA GLN A 26 -14.39 -2.85 9.48
C GLN A 26 -13.73 -3.09 10.83
N LYS A 27 -12.98 -4.20 10.98
CA LYS A 27 -12.19 -4.49 12.19
C LYS A 27 -11.21 -3.36 12.52
N ASN A 28 -10.68 -2.69 11.50
CA ASN A 28 -9.72 -1.59 11.64
C ASN A 28 -10.34 -0.20 11.43
N TYR A 29 -11.68 -0.06 11.51
CA TYR A 29 -12.39 1.16 11.14
C TYR A 29 -11.87 2.42 11.84
N ASN A 30 -11.58 2.36 13.15
CA ASN A 30 -11.05 3.49 13.91
C ASN A 30 -9.69 3.96 13.38
N LEU A 31 -8.86 3.01 12.94
CA LEU A 31 -7.55 3.29 12.39
C LEU A 31 -7.67 3.89 10.98
N VAL A 32 -8.56 3.33 10.15
CA VAL A 32 -8.90 3.89 8.84
C VAL A 32 -9.39 5.33 8.99
N LYS A 33 -10.32 5.59 9.91
CA LYS A 33 -10.83 6.94 10.20
C LYS A 33 -9.73 7.88 10.66
N LYS A 34 -8.87 7.45 11.58
CA LYS A 34 -7.73 8.24 12.08
C LYS A 34 -6.78 8.64 10.94
N VAL A 35 -6.38 7.69 10.10
CA VAL A 35 -5.49 7.99 8.97
C VAL A 35 -6.18 8.86 7.93
N ASN A 36 -7.45 8.58 7.59
CA ASN A 36 -8.21 9.41 6.65
C ASN A 36 -8.27 10.87 7.08
N ASN A 37 -8.53 11.14 8.36
CA ASN A 37 -8.58 12.50 8.89
C ASN A 37 -7.27 13.27 8.73
N LYS A 38 -6.12 12.57 8.66
CA LYS A 38 -4.81 13.19 8.42
C LYS A 38 -4.65 13.67 6.98
N PHE A 39 -5.15 12.90 6.02
CA PHE A 39 -4.97 13.17 4.58
C PHE A 39 -6.13 13.95 3.96
N ASN A 40 -7.32 13.87 4.57
CA ASN A 40 -8.54 14.56 4.13
C ASN A 40 -8.89 14.32 2.64
N VAL A 41 -8.84 13.06 2.22
CA VAL A 41 -9.24 12.62 0.86
C VAL A 41 -10.45 11.69 0.94
N ASP A 42 -10.99 11.32 -0.22
CA ASP A 42 -12.07 10.34 -0.29
C ASP A 42 -11.54 8.94 0.10
N LYS A 43 -11.92 8.50 1.31
CA LYS A 43 -11.51 7.21 1.85
C LYS A 43 -11.88 6.05 0.93
N ASP A 44 -13.03 6.10 0.26
CA ASP A 44 -13.55 4.95 -0.48
C ASP A 44 -12.72 4.70 -1.74
N LYS A 45 -12.20 5.77 -2.38
CA LYS A 45 -11.23 5.65 -3.47
C LYS A 45 -9.93 5.01 -3.02
N VAL A 46 -9.38 5.43 -1.88
CA VAL A 46 -8.13 4.87 -1.34
C VAL A 46 -8.32 3.40 -0.96
N LEU A 47 -9.42 3.07 -0.28
CA LEU A 47 -9.71 1.70 0.13
C LEU A 47 -9.96 0.79 -1.06
N SER A 48 -10.56 1.30 -2.14
CA SER A 48 -10.76 0.54 -3.38
C SER A 48 -9.45 0.13 -4.05
N ILE A 49 -8.37 0.90 -3.88
CA ILE A 49 -7.03 0.57 -4.40
C ILE A 49 -6.46 -0.65 -3.66
N VAL A 50 -6.66 -0.73 -2.34
CA VAL A 50 -6.04 -1.78 -1.50
C VAL A 50 -6.93 -2.99 -1.27
N ALA A 51 -8.25 -2.87 -1.48
CA ALA A 51 -9.21 -3.95 -1.25
C ALA A 51 -8.84 -5.26 -1.99
N PRO A 52 -8.43 -5.26 -3.28
CA PRO A 52 -8.04 -6.49 -3.97
C PRO A 52 -6.81 -7.19 -3.37
N GLU A 53 -5.95 -6.47 -2.64
CA GLU A 53 -4.78 -7.05 -2.00
C GLU A 53 -5.15 -7.69 -0.65
N ILE A 54 -6.06 -7.04 0.09
CA ILE A 54 -6.55 -7.55 1.37
C ILE A 54 -7.28 -8.88 1.17
N SER A 55 -8.13 -8.99 0.14
CA SER A 55 -8.89 -10.22 -0.13
C SER A 55 -7.96 -11.41 -0.32
N ARG A 56 -6.92 -11.23 -1.13
CA ARG A 56 -5.92 -12.27 -1.41
C ARG A 56 -5.06 -12.60 -0.21
N TRP A 57 -4.78 -11.63 0.66
CA TRP A 57 -3.95 -11.84 1.85
C TRP A 57 -4.58 -12.83 2.84
N VAL A 58 -5.91 -12.85 2.97
CA VAL A 58 -6.62 -13.77 3.89
C VAL A 58 -6.37 -15.24 3.52
N SER A 59 -5.93 -15.53 2.29
CA SER A 59 -5.60 -16.87 1.80
C SER A 59 -4.12 -17.27 1.92
N PHE A 60 -3.21 -16.35 2.26
CA PHE A 60 -1.75 -16.61 2.28
C PHE A 60 -1.22 -16.90 3.69
N ASN A 61 -0.51 -18.02 3.85
CA ASN A 61 -0.04 -18.55 5.13
C ASN A 61 1.50 -18.66 5.21
N ASP A 62 2.25 -17.73 4.60
CA ASP A 62 3.73 -17.82 4.52
C ASP A 62 4.47 -16.86 5.47
N TYR A 63 4.43 -17.20 6.76
CA TYR A 63 5.15 -16.43 7.80
C TYR A 63 6.67 -16.70 7.81
N VAL A 64 7.10 -17.89 7.37
CA VAL A 64 8.51 -18.35 7.51
C VAL A 64 9.42 -17.82 6.40
N GLU A 65 9.00 -17.91 5.13
CA GLU A 65 9.79 -17.44 3.97
C GLU A 65 10.12 -15.94 4.07
N THR A 66 9.19 -15.17 4.65
CA THR A 66 9.30 -13.72 4.80
C THR A 66 10.52 -13.27 5.63
N LYS A 67 11.01 -14.06 6.60
CA LYS A 67 12.10 -13.63 7.51
C LYS A 67 13.47 -13.52 6.84
N ALA A 68 13.80 -14.45 5.95
CA ALA A 68 15.04 -14.38 5.19
C ALA A 68 15.05 -13.13 4.30
N LEU A 69 13.92 -12.86 3.64
CA LEU A 69 13.74 -11.69 2.79
C LEU A 69 13.83 -10.38 3.58
N GLU A 70 13.22 -10.32 4.77
CA GLU A 70 13.33 -9.19 5.71
C GLU A 70 14.81 -8.87 6.04
N LEU A 71 15.60 -9.88 6.41
CA LEU A 71 17.01 -9.72 6.76
C LEU A 71 17.87 -9.32 5.56
N LEU A 72 17.61 -9.93 4.40
CA LEU A 72 18.31 -9.61 3.17
C LEU A 72 18.04 -8.15 2.76
N TYR A 73 16.78 -7.70 2.80
CA TYR A 73 16.44 -6.30 2.54
C TYR A 73 17.14 -5.35 3.52
N ILE A 74 17.11 -5.61 4.83
CA ILE A 74 17.79 -4.75 5.81
C ILE A 74 19.29 -4.63 5.50
N SER A 75 19.93 -5.75 5.18
CA SER A 75 21.39 -5.80 4.97
C SER A 75 21.83 -5.25 3.62
N LYS A 76 21.08 -5.53 2.54
CA LYS A 76 21.51 -5.26 1.17
C LYS A 76 20.66 -4.21 0.42
N GLY A 77 19.42 -3.96 0.85
CA GLY A 77 18.53 -2.98 0.22
C GLY A 77 17.59 -3.61 -0.80
N TYR A 78 16.74 -2.78 -1.41
CA TYR A 78 15.71 -3.26 -2.33
C TYR A 78 16.30 -3.78 -3.65
N GLU A 79 17.51 -3.36 -4.06
CA GLU A 79 18.15 -3.86 -5.29
C GLU A 79 18.39 -5.37 -5.23
N TYR A 80 18.56 -5.91 -4.01
CA TYR A 80 18.79 -7.34 -3.77
C TYR A 80 17.53 -8.07 -3.28
N CYS A 81 16.58 -7.36 -2.68
CA CYS A 81 15.39 -7.98 -2.10
C CYS A 81 14.20 -7.00 -2.08
N ASN A 82 13.26 -7.17 -3.01
CA ASN A 82 12.08 -6.31 -3.17
C ASN A 82 10.78 -7.13 -3.15
N PHE A 83 10.50 -7.74 -2.01
CA PHE A 83 9.35 -8.61 -1.76
C PHE A 83 8.09 -7.81 -1.35
N SER A 84 6.93 -8.44 -1.45
CA SER A 84 5.66 -7.91 -0.95
C SER A 84 5.39 -8.38 0.48
N ILE A 85 4.87 -7.51 1.35
CA ILE A 85 4.59 -7.85 2.75
C ILE A 85 3.35 -7.15 3.29
N GLY A 86 2.71 -7.78 4.29
CA GLY A 86 1.57 -7.26 5.02
C GLY A 86 0.26 -7.32 4.24
N TYR A 87 -0.79 -6.70 4.76
CA TYR A 87 -2.14 -6.79 4.20
C TYR A 87 -2.23 -6.23 2.78
N PHE A 88 -1.50 -5.15 2.51
CA PHE A 88 -1.57 -4.44 1.23
C PHE A 88 -0.47 -4.88 0.25
N GLN A 89 0.28 -5.94 0.59
CA GLN A 89 1.32 -6.53 -0.27
C GLN A 89 2.32 -5.50 -0.84
N MET A 90 2.64 -4.47 -0.05
CA MET A 90 3.50 -3.37 -0.46
C MET A 90 4.97 -3.79 -0.50
N LYS A 91 5.72 -3.21 -1.45
CA LYS A 91 7.14 -3.49 -1.66
C LYS A 91 8.05 -2.41 -1.04
N PRO A 92 9.26 -2.76 -0.55
CA PRO A 92 10.23 -1.76 -0.09
C PRO A 92 10.54 -0.66 -1.10
N LYS A 93 10.81 -1.02 -2.35
CA LYS A 93 11.11 -0.03 -3.40
C LYS A 93 9.95 0.95 -3.60
N PHE A 94 8.71 0.48 -3.54
CA PHE A 94 7.54 1.34 -3.67
C PHE A 94 7.55 2.45 -2.61
N ILE A 95 7.89 2.12 -1.36
CA ILE A 95 7.98 3.11 -0.29
C ILE A 95 9.11 4.12 -0.53
N GLU A 96 10.28 3.63 -0.96
CA GLU A 96 11.41 4.50 -1.30
C GLU A 96 11.07 5.47 -2.45
N ASP A 97 10.35 4.98 -3.47
CA ASP A 97 9.88 5.80 -4.59
C ASP A 97 8.87 6.88 -4.14
N LEU A 98 8.00 6.58 -3.17
CA LEU A 98 7.10 7.59 -2.58
C LEU A 98 7.88 8.68 -1.85
N GLU A 99 8.84 8.29 -0.99
CA GLU A 99 9.69 9.22 -0.24
C GLU A 99 10.49 10.12 -1.18
N GLU A 100 11.08 9.56 -2.24
CA GLU A 100 11.81 10.31 -3.25
C GLU A 100 10.91 11.29 -4.00
N TYR A 101 9.72 10.85 -4.41
CA TYR A 101 8.76 11.71 -5.10
C TYR A 101 8.34 12.90 -4.24
N ILE A 102 8.09 12.68 -2.94
CA ILE A 102 7.72 13.74 -1.98
C ILE A 102 8.83 14.79 -1.90
N LEU A 103 10.08 14.35 -1.74
CA LEU A 103 11.24 15.24 -1.63
C LEU A 103 11.47 16.02 -2.92
N LYS A 104 11.40 15.35 -4.08
CA LYS A 104 11.64 15.98 -5.38
C LYS A 104 10.61 17.06 -5.73
N ASN A 105 9.37 16.90 -5.27
CA ASN A 105 8.25 17.78 -5.59
C ASN A 105 7.85 18.69 -4.43
N ASN A 106 8.60 18.70 -3.31
CA ASN A 106 8.30 19.50 -2.11
C ASN A 106 6.86 19.33 -1.59
N LEU A 107 6.37 18.09 -1.53
CA LEU A 107 4.99 17.77 -1.11
C LEU A 107 4.85 17.52 0.40
N ASP A 108 5.93 17.65 1.16
CA ASP A 108 6.00 17.33 2.58
C ASP A 108 4.98 18.12 3.43
N SER A 109 4.77 19.39 3.06
CA SER A 109 3.95 20.36 3.78
C SER A 109 2.48 20.39 3.33
N SER A 110 2.22 20.19 2.02
CA SER A 110 0.88 20.34 1.45
C SER A 110 -0.10 19.23 1.84
N TYR A 111 0.41 18.08 2.28
CA TYR A 111 -0.41 16.88 2.51
C TYR A 111 -0.06 16.14 3.80
N SER A 112 0.57 16.81 4.77
CA SER A 112 1.05 16.18 6.02
C SER A 112 1.94 14.96 5.77
N LEU A 113 2.73 15.00 4.68
CA LEU A 113 3.55 13.89 4.21
C LEU A 113 4.93 13.83 4.88
N LYS A 114 5.30 14.86 5.62
CA LYS A 114 6.58 14.94 6.33
C LYS A 114 6.90 13.70 7.18
N ASP A 115 5.89 13.10 7.83
CA ASP A 115 6.09 11.91 8.68
C ASP A 115 6.52 10.67 7.90
N LEU A 116 6.28 10.63 6.58
CA LEU A 116 6.76 9.53 5.74
C LEU A 116 8.26 9.61 5.54
N LEU A 117 8.83 10.82 5.51
CA LEU A 117 10.24 11.03 5.26
C LEU A 117 11.07 10.49 6.41
N ILE A 118 12.08 9.70 6.07
CA ILE A 118 13.09 9.23 7.03
C ILE A 118 14.29 10.15 6.90
N ASP A 119 14.80 10.60 8.04
CA ASP A 119 16.00 11.42 8.11
C ASP A 119 17.18 10.74 7.39
N ARG A 120 17.83 11.48 6.50
CA ARG A 120 18.94 11.00 5.66
C ARG A 120 20.22 10.80 6.47
N ASP A 121 20.35 11.44 7.63
CA ASP A 121 21.50 11.28 8.52
C ASP A 121 21.46 9.93 9.27
N ILE A 122 20.30 9.25 9.28
CA ILE A 122 20.17 7.91 9.82
C ILE A 122 20.92 6.93 8.89
N PRO A 123 21.77 6.02 9.42
CA PRO A 123 22.45 5.02 8.61
C PRO A 123 21.48 4.19 7.74
N PRO A 124 21.82 3.86 6.48
CA PRO A 124 20.90 3.19 5.54
C PRO A 124 20.23 1.92 6.10
N LYS A 125 21.00 1.10 6.84
CA LYS A 125 20.48 -0.11 7.50
C LYS A 125 19.40 0.20 8.54
N LYS A 126 19.52 1.31 9.28
CA LYS A 126 18.49 1.76 10.24
C LYS A 126 17.26 2.31 9.50
N GLN A 127 17.45 3.07 8.40
CA GLN A 127 16.33 3.52 7.57
C GLN A 127 15.49 2.33 7.05
N ARG A 128 16.17 1.31 6.50
CA ARG A 128 15.52 0.08 6.02
C ARG A 128 14.75 -0.66 7.11
N LYS A 129 15.29 -0.71 8.34
CA LYS A 129 14.57 -1.27 9.51
C LYS A 129 13.29 -0.48 9.83
N ILE A 130 13.34 0.85 9.75
CA ILE A 130 12.16 1.70 9.95
C ILE A 130 11.11 1.40 8.87
N ARG A 131 11.51 1.40 7.58
CA ARG A 131 10.60 1.06 6.47
C ARG A 131 9.98 -0.31 6.64
N LEU A 132 10.77 -1.32 7.01
CA LEU A 132 10.25 -2.67 7.25
C LEU A 132 9.25 -2.71 8.41
N LYS A 133 9.54 -2.02 9.52
CA LYS A 133 8.59 -1.93 10.65
C LYS A 133 7.27 -1.29 10.21
N ARG A 134 7.33 -0.24 9.39
CA ARG A 134 6.16 0.43 8.81
C ARG A 134 5.39 -0.48 7.85
N LEU A 135 6.08 -1.18 6.93
CA LEU A 135 5.47 -2.12 5.97
C LEU A 135 4.70 -3.27 6.64
N LYS A 136 5.03 -3.62 7.88
CA LYS A 136 4.35 -4.66 8.67
C LYS A 136 3.20 -4.14 9.53
N SER A 137 3.05 -2.83 9.62
CA SER A 137 2.01 -2.19 10.41
C SER A 137 0.85 -1.80 9.51
N PHE A 138 -0.35 -2.29 9.83
CA PHE A 138 -1.57 -1.93 9.08
C PHE A 138 -1.79 -0.41 9.02
N GLU A 139 -1.51 0.31 10.13
CA GLU A 139 -1.59 1.77 10.18
C GLU A 139 -0.68 2.42 9.15
N TRP A 140 0.58 1.99 9.07
CA TRP A 140 1.52 2.55 8.13
C TRP A 140 1.25 2.13 6.69
N GLN A 141 0.73 0.92 6.46
CA GLN A 141 0.24 0.52 5.14
C GLN A 141 -0.91 1.41 4.68
N LEU A 142 -1.83 1.81 5.57
CA LEU A 142 -2.82 2.85 5.28
C LEU A 142 -2.14 4.18 4.95
N VAL A 143 -1.23 4.67 5.80
CA VAL A 143 -0.52 5.93 5.53
C VAL A 143 0.14 5.94 4.15
N TYR A 144 0.76 4.84 3.73
CA TYR A 144 1.35 4.72 2.39
C TYR A 144 0.31 4.68 1.27
N ALA A 145 -0.82 4.00 1.45
CA ALA A 145 -1.90 3.98 0.46
C ALA A 145 -2.49 5.39 0.23
N TYR A 146 -2.72 6.13 1.31
CA TYR A 146 -3.18 7.52 1.25
C TYR A 146 -2.14 8.44 0.60
N ALA A 147 -0.86 8.30 0.97
CA ALA A 147 0.22 9.06 0.35
C ALA A 147 0.33 8.76 -1.15
N PHE A 148 0.22 7.49 -1.54
CA PHE A 148 0.20 7.09 -2.94
C PHE A 148 -0.97 7.74 -3.70
N TYR A 149 -2.18 7.72 -3.15
CA TYR A 149 -3.33 8.35 -3.78
C TYR A 149 -3.08 9.85 -4.02
N VAL A 150 -2.61 10.57 -2.99
CA VAL A 150 -2.26 12.00 -3.09
C VAL A 150 -1.18 12.25 -4.15
N ILE A 151 -0.14 11.41 -4.17
CA ILE A 151 0.95 11.51 -5.15
C ILE A 151 0.45 11.23 -6.56
N ALA A 152 -0.44 10.24 -6.74
CA ALA A 152 -1.04 9.92 -8.02
C ALA A 152 -1.90 11.09 -8.53
N GLU A 153 -2.75 11.67 -7.69
CA GLU A 153 -3.55 12.85 -8.02
C GLU A 153 -2.63 14.02 -8.41
N HIS A 154 -1.59 14.30 -7.62
CA HIS A 154 -0.61 15.35 -7.94
C HIS A 154 0.09 15.11 -9.28
N ARG A 155 0.61 13.89 -9.49
CA ARG A 155 1.39 13.50 -10.66
C ARG A 155 0.56 13.55 -11.95
N PHE A 156 -0.70 13.16 -11.87
CA PHE A 156 -1.55 12.97 -13.04
C PHE A 156 -2.65 14.04 -13.19
N ARG A 157 -2.64 15.11 -12.38
CA ARG A 157 -3.61 16.22 -12.44
C ARG A 157 -3.82 16.85 -13.83
N ILE A 158 -2.82 16.76 -14.71
CA ILE A 158 -2.84 17.38 -16.05
C ILE A 158 -3.21 16.35 -17.13
N ILE A 159 -3.25 15.06 -16.81
CA ILE A 159 -3.64 14.03 -17.78
C ILE A 159 -5.14 14.14 -18.00
N ARG A 160 -5.52 14.42 -19.25
CA ARG A 160 -6.88 14.24 -19.72
C ARG A 160 -6.97 12.86 -20.36
N PHE A 161 -7.84 12.02 -19.84
CA PHE A 161 -8.14 10.74 -20.48
C PHE A 161 -9.01 11.01 -21.70
N GLU A 162 -8.41 11.01 -22.88
CA GLU A 162 -9.16 11.04 -24.13
C GLU A 162 -9.63 9.62 -24.44
N ASN A 163 -10.95 9.42 -24.37
CA ASN A 163 -11.57 8.22 -24.89
C ASN A 163 -11.71 8.38 -26.39
N ASN A 164 -10.75 7.83 -27.14
CA ASN A 164 -10.96 7.56 -28.57
C ASN A 164 -11.97 6.40 -28.67
N ARG A 165 -13.26 6.74 -28.62
CA ARG A 165 -14.36 5.84 -28.99
C ARG A 165 -14.79 6.12 -30.41
#